data_AF-A0A9N8ERR0-F1
#
_entry.id   AF-A0A9N8ERR0-F1
#
_cell.length_a   1.000
_cell.length_b   1.000
_cell.length_c   1.000
_cell.angle_alpha   90.00
_cell.angle_beta   90.00
_cell.angle_gamma   90.00
#
_symmetry.space_group_name_H-M   'P 1'
#
loop_
_entity.id
_entity.type
_entity.pdbx_description
1 polymer ?
#
loop_
_entity_poly.entity_id
_entity_poly.type
_entity_poly.pdbx_seq_one_letter_code
_entity_poly.pdbx_strand_id
1 'polypeptide(L)'
;MSDVEKAEGLIGAEVHMISGCRDEQTSADVSNVANFSLPDPAGRAGGACTSAMLKVLYADHKKPDDDLSYQEVLLKMREILQGQRFTQIPQLSSSRSLNIKNKFAIVPDDFSGTRRAVMIGINYVGQQGELSGCHNDVKNMIEYIKDIHGFEDENITILMDDGENISPTYENIMNAYKKLVEEAEPGDACFCHYSGHGGKIRDDDGDEKDGYDETLVPLDYGSAGQIRDDDIYKTLVLPMKKGVNLTSVMDCCHSGTVLDLPFVFVADGSQEEMTIKPDFDMQKLEMIVGLLQAAAQNEDVMKMAMKMCGCNIL
;
A
#
# COMPACT_ATOMS: atom_id res chain seq x y z
N MET A 1 5.26 -15.77 -24.67
CA MET A 1 4.58 -15.20 -23.50
C MET A 1 4.91 -13.73 -23.50
N SER A 2 3.91 -12.85 -23.52
CA SER A 2 4.12 -11.40 -23.39
C SER A 2 4.62 -11.07 -21.98
N ASP A 3 5.20 -9.88 -21.78
CA ASP A 3 5.63 -9.43 -20.44
C ASP A 3 4.45 -9.33 -19.46
N VAL A 4 3.25 -9.06 -19.98
CA VAL A 4 1.98 -9.12 -19.24
C VAL A 4 1.71 -10.52 -18.70
N GLU A 5 1.71 -11.53 -19.58
CA GLU A 5 1.43 -12.93 -19.19
C GLU A 5 2.50 -13.48 -18.22
N LYS A 6 3.73 -12.96 -18.31
CA LYS A 6 4.82 -13.27 -17.38
C LYS A 6 4.59 -12.66 -16.00
N ALA A 7 4.33 -11.35 -15.93
CA ALA A 7 4.09 -10.66 -14.66
C ALA A 7 2.92 -11.28 -13.88
N GLU A 8 1.82 -11.57 -14.59
CA GLU A 8 0.63 -12.23 -14.03
C GLU A 8 0.88 -13.65 -13.54
N GLY A 9 1.86 -14.36 -14.10
CA GLY A 9 2.21 -15.72 -13.70
C GLY A 9 3.14 -15.79 -12.48
N LEU A 10 3.81 -14.68 -12.14
CA LEU A 10 4.86 -14.63 -11.12
C LEU A 10 4.36 -14.13 -9.76
N ILE A 11 3.39 -13.20 -9.75
CA ILE A 11 2.69 -12.75 -8.53
C ILE A 11 1.39 -13.56 -8.39
N GLY A 12 1.33 -14.45 -7.40
CA GLY A 12 0.17 -15.34 -7.22
C GLY A 12 -1.12 -14.60 -6.90
N ALA A 13 -1.06 -13.68 -5.92
CA ALA A 13 -2.21 -12.93 -5.43
C ALA A 13 -2.62 -11.77 -6.34
N GLU A 14 -3.90 -11.39 -6.29
CA GLU A 14 -4.40 -10.16 -6.90
C GLU A 14 -4.10 -8.99 -5.98
N VAL A 15 -3.11 -8.18 -6.34
CA VAL A 15 -2.69 -7.04 -5.53
C VAL A 15 -3.02 -5.72 -6.23
N HIS A 16 -3.74 -4.85 -5.54
CA HIS A 16 -4.05 -3.48 -5.95
C HIS A 16 -3.52 -2.50 -4.91
N MET A 17 -2.90 -1.41 -5.34
CA MET A 17 -2.40 -0.35 -4.46
C MET A 17 -2.92 1.01 -4.92
N ILE A 18 -3.53 1.76 -4.02
CA ILE A 18 -3.85 3.18 -4.22
C ILE A 18 -2.86 4.03 -3.43
N SER A 19 -2.30 5.04 -4.08
CA SER A 19 -1.40 6.00 -3.43
C SER A 19 -1.60 7.43 -3.96
N GLY A 20 -1.18 8.42 -3.17
CA GLY A 20 -1.16 9.83 -3.58
C GLY A 20 0.25 10.25 -3.96
N CYS A 21 0.62 10.20 -5.24
CA CYS A 21 1.98 10.54 -5.65
C CYS A 21 2.19 12.06 -5.60
N ARG A 22 3.37 12.46 -5.12
CA ARG A 22 3.88 13.83 -5.16
C ARG A 22 5.24 13.79 -5.84
N ASP A 23 5.29 14.29 -7.07
CA ASP A 23 6.57 14.56 -7.72
C ASP A 23 7.00 15.93 -7.19
N GLU A 24 8.03 15.92 -6.35
CA GLU A 24 8.71 17.11 -5.81
C GLU A 24 7.86 18.06 -4.94
N GLN A 25 7.62 17.72 -3.67
CA GLN A 25 7.61 18.71 -2.58
C GLN A 25 7.61 18.07 -1.19
N THR A 26 8.62 18.45 -0.39
CA THR A 26 8.78 18.19 1.04
C THR A 26 7.49 18.42 1.84
N SER A 27 7.29 17.53 2.82
CA SER A 27 6.23 17.30 3.81
C SER A 27 5.61 18.49 4.59
N ALA A 28 5.44 19.66 3.98
CA ALA A 28 5.01 20.89 4.68
C ALA A 28 3.48 21.16 4.70
N ASP A 29 2.64 20.42 3.97
CA ASP A 29 1.23 20.83 3.74
C ASP A 29 0.18 20.04 4.55
N VAL A 30 0.51 19.65 5.80
CA VAL A 30 -0.41 18.91 6.69
C VAL A 30 -1.46 19.85 7.35
N SER A 31 -1.37 21.17 7.16
CA SER A 31 -2.28 22.14 7.80
C SER A 31 -3.65 22.30 7.11
N ASN A 32 -3.82 21.88 5.85
CA ASN A 32 -5.01 22.20 5.05
C ASN A 32 -6.09 21.09 5.03
N VAL A 33 -5.80 19.93 5.61
CA VAL A 33 -6.69 18.75 5.62
C VAL A 33 -7.89 18.94 6.57
N ALA A 34 -7.82 19.91 7.49
CA ALA A 34 -8.96 20.31 8.31
C ALA A 34 -10.19 20.78 7.49
N ASN A 35 -10.04 21.06 6.19
CA ASN A 35 -11.13 21.41 5.27
C ASN A 35 -11.85 20.19 4.65
N PHE A 36 -11.39 18.96 4.90
CA PHE A 36 -12.22 17.78 4.63
C PHE A 36 -13.30 17.70 5.70
N SER A 37 -14.51 18.19 5.39
CA SER A 37 -15.72 17.97 6.20
C SER A 37 -16.15 16.49 6.12
N LEU A 38 -15.32 15.61 6.68
CA LEU A 38 -15.68 14.21 6.93
C LEU A 38 -16.67 14.18 8.12
N PRO A 39 -17.59 13.20 8.17
CA PRO A 39 -18.39 12.97 9.37
C PRO A 39 -17.44 12.70 10.56
N ASP A 40 -17.57 13.51 11.61
CA ASP A 40 -16.70 13.65 12.78
C ASP A 40 -16.50 12.32 13.56
N PRO A 41 -15.25 11.92 13.87
CA PRO A 41 -14.72 12.29 15.18
C PRO A 41 -13.26 12.79 15.15
N ALA A 42 -13.03 13.94 15.78
CA ALA A 42 -11.74 14.56 16.11
C ALA A 42 -11.06 15.32 14.96
N GLY A 43 -11.65 16.45 14.59
CA GLY A 43 -11.00 17.43 13.71
C GLY A 43 -9.56 17.75 14.11
N ARG A 44 -8.61 17.38 13.24
CA ARG A 44 -7.31 18.01 12.91
C ARG A 44 -6.43 16.99 12.18
N ALA A 45 -5.96 17.37 10.99
CA ALA A 45 -4.93 16.70 10.19
C ALA A 45 -5.21 15.23 9.81
N GLY A 46 -4.98 14.87 8.56
CA GLY A 46 -5.06 13.51 8.04
C GLY A 46 -4.22 13.45 6.77
N GLY A 47 -3.96 12.27 6.25
CA GLY A 47 -3.33 12.09 4.97
C GLY A 47 -4.29 12.49 3.85
N ALA A 48 -3.79 13.22 2.86
CA ALA A 48 -4.64 13.79 1.81
C ALA A 48 -5.24 12.68 0.92
N CYS A 49 -4.50 11.59 0.70
CA CYS A 49 -4.96 10.47 -0.12
C CYS A 49 -6.13 9.72 0.55
N THR A 50 -5.95 9.36 1.82
CA THR A 50 -6.94 8.69 2.68
C THR A 50 -8.19 9.55 2.80
N SER A 51 -8.02 10.83 3.10
CA SER A 51 -9.15 11.77 3.24
C SER A 51 -9.94 11.91 1.94
N ALA A 52 -9.27 11.98 0.79
CA ALA A 52 -9.93 12.03 -0.51
C ALA A 52 -10.66 10.73 -0.84
N MET A 53 -10.05 9.57 -0.60
CA MET A 53 -10.66 8.27 -0.83
C MET A 53 -11.92 8.09 0.02
N LEU A 54 -11.83 8.36 1.33
CA LEU A 54 -12.97 8.25 2.25
C LEU A 54 -14.09 9.23 1.88
N LYS A 55 -13.77 10.44 1.43
CA LYS A 55 -14.80 11.39 0.98
C LYS A 55 -15.53 10.92 -0.29
N VAL A 56 -14.88 10.12 -1.15
CA VAL A 56 -15.53 9.50 -2.31
C VAL A 56 -16.35 8.29 -1.92
N LEU A 57 -15.85 7.43 -1.02
CA LEU A 57 -16.37 6.09 -0.79
C LEU A 57 -17.17 5.91 0.52
N TYR A 58 -17.13 6.89 1.41
CA TYR A 58 -17.65 6.79 2.78
C TYR A 58 -18.20 8.13 3.29
N ALA A 59 -19.06 8.77 2.49
CA ALA A 59 -19.78 9.96 2.93
C ALA A 59 -20.89 9.57 3.93
N ASP A 60 -21.00 10.27 5.06
CA ASP A 60 -22.03 10.09 6.09
C ASP A 60 -22.17 8.64 6.62
N HIS A 61 -21.05 7.93 6.78
CA HIS A 61 -21.00 6.52 7.19
C HIS A 61 -21.81 5.57 6.29
N LYS A 62 -21.97 5.93 5.02
CA LYS A 62 -22.69 5.12 4.04
C LYS A 62 -21.83 4.88 2.82
N LYS A 63 -21.99 3.71 2.23
CA LYS A 63 -21.56 3.48 0.86
C LYS A 63 -22.42 4.39 -0.02
N PRO A 64 -21.85 5.31 -0.80
CA PRO A 64 -22.60 6.03 -1.81
C PRO A 64 -23.33 5.00 -2.69
N ASP A 65 -24.57 5.28 -3.11
CA ASP A 65 -25.37 4.41 -3.99
C ASP A 65 -24.84 4.37 -5.45
N ASP A 66 -23.60 4.81 -5.62
CA ASP A 66 -22.93 4.95 -6.91
C ASP A 66 -21.95 3.78 -7.06
N ASP A 67 -22.24 2.88 -7.99
CA ASP A 67 -21.35 1.79 -8.43
C ASP A 67 -20.16 2.34 -9.24
N LEU A 68 -19.33 3.16 -8.59
CA LEU A 68 -18.19 3.82 -9.21
C LEU A 68 -17.15 2.80 -9.70
N SER A 69 -16.60 3.06 -10.87
CA SER A 69 -15.44 2.35 -11.39
C SER A 69 -14.14 2.77 -10.69
N TYR A 70 -13.08 1.95 -10.79
CA TYR A 70 -11.74 2.33 -10.31
C TYR A 70 -11.33 3.70 -10.85
N GLN A 71 -11.51 3.95 -12.15
CA GLN A 71 -11.18 5.23 -12.77
C GLN A 71 -11.97 6.39 -12.15
N GLU A 72 -13.27 6.25 -11.98
CA GLU A 72 -14.12 7.30 -11.41
C GLU A 72 -13.74 7.63 -9.97
N VAL A 73 -13.41 6.60 -9.17
CA VAL A 73 -12.91 6.80 -7.79
C VAL A 73 -11.65 7.66 -7.81
N LEU A 74 -10.65 7.30 -8.60
CA LEU A 74 -9.38 8.03 -8.65
C LEU A 74 -9.52 9.45 -9.21
N LEU A 75 -10.36 9.65 -10.24
CA LEU A 75 -10.62 10.97 -10.80
C LEU A 75 -11.37 11.87 -9.79
N LYS A 76 -12.39 11.34 -9.08
CA LYS A 76 -13.09 12.09 -8.03
C LYS A 76 -12.16 12.42 -6.86
N MET A 77 -11.26 11.51 -6.48
CA MET A 77 -10.20 11.79 -5.50
C MET A 77 -9.33 12.96 -5.97
N ARG A 78 -8.92 12.97 -7.24
CA ARG A 78 -8.13 14.06 -7.83
C ARG A 78 -8.87 15.40 -7.79
N GLU A 79 -10.15 15.43 -8.13
CA GLU A 79 -10.98 16.64 -8.06
C GLU A 79 -11.05 17.19 -6.62
N ILE A 80 -11.23 16.32 -5.64
CA ILE A 80 -11.26 16.70 -4.22
C ILE A 80 -9.92 17.27 -3.76
N LEU A 81 -8.82 16.61 -4.12
CA LEU A 81 -7.46 17.07 -3.80
C LEU A 81 -7.18 18.45 -4.41
N GLN A 82 -7.49 18.64 -5.70
CA GLN A 82 -7.34 19.93 -6.38
C GLN A 82 -8.18 21.03 -5.74
N GLY A 83 -9.43 20.72 -5.36
CA GLY A 83 -10.31 21.65 -4.67
C GLY A 83 -9.73 22.17 -3.34
N GLN A 84 -8.87 21.38 -2.71
CA GLN A 84 -8.15 21.74 -1.49
C GLN A 84 -6.70 22.21 -1.72
N ARG A 85 -6.32 22.43 -2.98
CA ARG A 85 -5.00 22.90 -3.41
C ARG A 85 -3.86 21.89 -3.18
N PHE A 86 -4.20 20.61 -3.02
CA PHE A 86 -3.21 19.55 -3.05
C PHE A 86 -2.76 19.30 -4.50
N THR A 87 -1.46 19.13 -4.67
CA THR A 87 -0.84 18.81 -5.97
C THR A 87 -0.83 17.31 -6.26
N GLN A 88 -1.10 16.47 -5.25
CA GLN A 88 -1.01 15.01 -5.33
C GLN A 88 -1.92 14.42 -6.39
N ILE A 89 -1.38 13.47 -7.16
CA ILE A 89 -2.12 12.76 -8.21
C ILE A 89 -2.36 11.33 -7.72
N PRO A 90 -3.63 10.93 -7.52
CA PRO A 90 -3.95 9.55 -7.20
C PRO A 90 -3.47 8.59 -8.28
N GLN A 91 -2.89 7.48 -7.85
CA GLN A 91 -2.43 6.40 -8.72
C GLN A 91 -2.99 5.08 -8.24
N LEU A 92 -3.24 4.17 -9.18
CA LEU A 92 -3.58 2.78 -8.93
C LEU A 92 -2.49 1.91 -9.54
N SER A 93 -1.76 1.17 -8.72
CA SER A 93 -0.86 0.13 -9.20
C SER A 93 -1.47 -1.25 -9.01
N SER A 94 -1.12 -2.21 -9.87
CA SER A 94 -1.71 -3.56 -9.86
C SER A 94 -0.69 -4.64 -10.25
N SER A 95 -0.85 -5.82 -9.65
CA SER A 95 -0.14 -7.06 -10.03
C SER A 95 -0.45 -7.56 -11.44
N ARG A 96 -1.59 -7.17 -12.00
CA ARG A 96 -2.14 -7.64 -13.28
C ARG A 96 -2.86 -6.53 -14.02
N SER A 97 -3.07 -6.70 -15.32
CA SER A 97 -3.81 -5.70 -16.10
C SER A 97 -5.27 -5.67 -15.63
N LEU A 98 -5.69 -4.55 -15.04
CA LEU A 98 -7.05 -4.33 -14.57
C LEU A 98 -7.80 -3.42 -15.54
N ASN A 99 -9.02 -3.82 -15.93
CA ASN A 99 -9.93 -2.90 -16.61
C ASN A 99 -10.42 -1.85 -15.59
N ILE A 100 -9.86 -0.64 -15.67
CA ILE A 100 -10.17 0.46 -14.75
C ILE A 100 -11.63 0.97 -14.84
N LYS A 101 -12.39 0.52 -15.85
CA LYS A 101 -13.84 0.77 -15.97
C LYS A 101 -14.68 -0.22 -15.17
N ASN A 102 -14.09 -1.29 -14.64
CA ASN A 102 -14.77 -2.19 -13.72
C ASN A 102 -15.07 -1.47 -12.40
N LYS A 103 -16.12 -1.94 -11.71
CA LYS A 103 -16.55 -1.44 -10.41
C LYS A 103 -15.41 -1.53 -9.40
N PHE A 104 -15.20 -0.45 -8.64
CA PHE A 104 -14.23 -0.42 -7.55
C PHE A 104 -14.63 -1.38 -6.44
N ALA A 105 -13.69 -2.24 -6.03
CA ALA A 105 -13.90 -3.22 -4.98
C ALA A 105 -12.65 -3.35 -4.09
N ILE A 106 -12.85 -3.26 -2.77
CA ILE A 106 -11.87 -3.70 -1.75
C ILE A 106 -12.08 -5.20 -1.47
N VAL A 107 -13.33 -5.61 -1.39
CA VAL A 107 -13.75 -7.02 -1.30
C VAL A 107 -14.35 -7.39 -2.66
N PRO A 108 -13.79 -8.38 -3.38
CA PRO A 108 -14.29 -8.77 -4.69
C PRO A 108 -15.67 -9.44 -4.59
N ASP A 109 -16.44 -9.41 -5.68
CA ASP A 109 -17.81 -9.94 -5.71
C ASP A 109 -17.87 -11.47 -5.49
N ASP A 110 -16.79 -12.19 -5.84
CA ASP A 110 -16.63 -13.63 -5.65
C ASP A 110 -15.94 -14.01 -4.33
N PHE A 111 -15.83 -13.06 -3.40
CA PHE A 111 -15.29 -13.28 -2.06
C PHE A 111 -15.98 -14.45 -1.34
N SER A 112 -15.16 -15.34 -0.76
CA SER A 112 -15.64 -16.56 -0.08
C SER A 112 -14.89 -16.91 1.20
N GLY A 113 -13.80 -16.21 1.51
CA GLY A 113 -12.94 -16.48 2.66
C GLY A 113 -13.15 -15.50 3.82
N THR A 114 -12.02 -15.03 4.37
CA THR A 114 -11.93 -14.10 5.51
C THR A 114 -11.49 -12.72 5.05
N ARG A 115 -12.01 -11.68 5.71
CA ARG A 115 -11.54 -10.30 5.52
C ARG A 115 -10.48 -9.99 6.57
N ARG A 116 -9.25 -9.71 6.14
CA ARG A 116 -8.09 -9.52 7.04
C ARG A 116 -7.45 -8.18 6.79
N ALA A 117 -7.05 -7.44 7.82
CA ALA A 117 -6.41 -6.15 7.63
C ALA A 117 -5.17 -5.91 8.48
N VAL A 118 -4.24 -5.13 7.94
CA VAL A 118 -3.11 -4.54 8.67
C VAL A 118 -3.21 -3.01 8.53
N MET A 119 -3.28 -2.32 9.66
CA MET A 119 -3.47 -0.87 9.73
C MET A 119 -2.31 -0.22 10.48
N ILE A 120 -1.58 0.67 9.81
CA ILE A 120 -0.36 1.27 10.34
C ILE A 120 -0.49 2.79 10.30
N GLY A 121 -0.37 3.43 11.46
CA GLY A 121 -0.46 4.89 11.60
C GLY A 121 0.65 5.40 12.51
N ILE A 122 1.54 6.24 11.98
CA ILE A 122 2.72 6.71 12.73
C ILE A 122 2.74 8.23 12.80
N ASN A 123 2.60 8.77 14.02
CA ASN A 123 2.69 10.21 14.29
C ASN A 123 4.09 10.66 14.70
N TYR A 124 5.01 9.75 15.03
CA TYR A 124 6.37 10.04 15.48
C TYR A 124 6.40 10.97 16.70
N VAL A 125 5.51 10.72 17.67
CA VAL A 125 5.28 11.62 18.82
C VAL A 125 6.58 11.87 19.59
N GLY A 126 6.95 13.14 19.74
CA GLY A 126 8.17 13.57 20.43
C GLY A 126 9.45 13.44 19.60
N GLN A 127 9.37 13.09 18.31
CA GLN A 127 10.51 13.05 17.38
C GLN A 127 10.51 14.26 16.42
N GLN A 128 11.64 14.53 15.78
CA GLN A 128 11.67 15.49 14.68
C GLN A 128 10.87 14.94 13.49
N GLY A 129 9.96 15.76 12.95
CA GLY A 129 9.05 15.33 11.89
C GLY A 129 7.72 14.79 12.41
N GLU A 130 7.35 15.06 13.67
CA GLU A 130 6.04 14.70 14.23
C GLU A 130 4.86 15.07 13.30
N LEU A 131 3.98 14.10 13.09
CA LEU A 131 2.71 14.22 12.38
C LEU A 131 1.57 14.16 13.40
N SER A 132 0.38 14.61 13.01
CA SER A 132 -0.79 14.64 13.90
C SER A 132 -2.03 13.93 13.33
N GLY A 133 -1.96 13.45 12.09
CA GLY A 133 -3.13 12.92 11.37
C GLY A 133 -3.13 11.41 11.13
N CYS A 134 -1.99 10.74 11.28
CA CYS A 134 -1.86 9.34 10.83
C CYS A 134 -2.70 8.37 11.67
N HIS A 135 -2.80 8.62 12.98
CA HIS A 135 -3.72 7.87 13.85
C HIS A 135 -5.18 8.08 13.46
N ASN A 136 -5.55 9.28 13.03
CA ASN A 136 -6.92 9.59 12.62
C ASN A 136 -7.26 8.90 11.30
N ASP A 137 -6.32 8.87 10.35
CA ASP A 137 -6.48 8.14 9.09
C ASP A 137 -6.75 6.66 9.32
N VAL A 138 -5.97 6.01 10.20
CA VAL A 138 -6.15 4.61 10.57
C VAL A 138 -7.52 4.37 11.18
N LYS A 139 -7.95 5.20 12.13
CA LYS A 139 -9.26 5.08 12.78
C LYS A 139 -10.40 5.21 11.76
N ASN A 140 -10.36 6.23 10.90
CA ASN A 140 -11.39 6.44 9.87
C ASN A 140 -11.41 5.30 8.84
N MET A 141 -10.24 4.78 8.46
CA MET A 141 -10.15 3.66 7.52
C MET A 141 -10.70 2.36 8.14
N ILE A 142 -10.42 2.11 9.42
CA ILE A 142 -11.01 0.99 10.18
C ILE A 142 -12.53 1.10 10.22
N GLU A 143 -13.08 2.26 10.58
CA GLU A 143 -14.54 2.48 10.58
C GLU A 143 -15.13 2.19 9.18
N TYR A 144 -14.51 2.72 8.13
CA TYR A 144 -14.95 2.48 6.76
C TYR A 144 -14.94 1.00 6.36
N ILE A 145 -13.85 0.26 6.59
CA ILE A 145 -13.78 -1.15 6.18
C ILE A 145 -14.71 -2.04 7.01
N LYS A 146 -14.99 -1.68 8.27
CA LYS A 146 -15.96 -2.38 9.10
C LYS A 146 -17.37 -2.11 8.63
N ASP A 147 -17.75 -0.84 8.50
CA ASP A 147 -19.12 -0.44 8.18
C ASP A 147 -19.54 -0.83 6.77
N ILE A 148 -18.64 -0.67 5.79
CA ILE A 148 -18.97 -0.85 4.37
C ILE A 148 -18.64 -2.24 3.87
N HIS A 149 -17.54 -2.81 4.36
CA HIS A 149 -17.00 -4.06 3.83
C HIS A 149 -17.13 -5.23 4.82
N GLY A 150 -17.56 -5.00 6.06
CA GLY A 150 -17.81 -6.05 7.04
C GLY A 150 -16.54 -6.77 7.51
N PHE A 151 -15.44 -6.03 7.67
CA PHE A 151 -14.27 -6.56 8.38
C PHE A 151 -14.57 -6.68 9.87
N GLU A 152 -14.12 -7.76 10.50
CA GLU A 152 -14.32 -8.03 11.93
C GLU A 152 -13.06 -7.65 12.73
N ASP A 153 -13.24 -7.16 13.96
CA ASP A 153 -12.15 -6.65 14.79
C ASP A 153 -11.04 -7.68 15.03
N GLU A 154 -11.39 -8.97 15.17
CA GLU A 154 -10.41 -10.03 15.44
C GLU A 154 -9.45 -10.28 14.27
N ASN A 155 -9.81 -9.83 13.06
CA ASN A 155 -9.02 -9.98 11.84
C ASN A 155 -8.30 -8.69 11.43
N ILE A 156 -8.31 -7.66 12.28
CA ILE A 156 -7.64 -6.38 12.03
C ILE A 156 -6.43 -6.26 12.98
N THR A 157 -5.23 -6.22 12.43
CA THR A 157 -4.00 -5.94 13.18
C THR A 157 -3.69 -4.44 13.11
N ILE A 158 -3.58 -3.79 14.26
CA ILE A 158 -3.38 -2.32 14.35
C ILE A 158 -2.00 -2.01 14.94
N LEU A 159 -1.25 -1.17 14.25
CA LEU A 159 0.04 -0.66 14.71
C LEU A 159 0.02 0.87 14.75
N MET A 160 0.13 1.45 15.96
CA MET A 160 0.17 2.90 16.18
C MET A 160 1.10 3.26 17.33
N ASP A 161 1.77 4.41 17.24
CA ASP A 161 2.62 4.98 18.30
C ASP A 161 1.82 5.81 19.32
N ASP A 162 0.64 5.30 19.71
CA ASP A 162 -0.28 5.94 20.67
C ASP A 162 -0.09 5.46 22.13
N GLY A 163 0.77 4.45 22.34
CA GLY A 163 1.01 3.83 23.64
C GLY A 163 -0.03 2.79 24.06
N GLU A 164 -1.03 2.51 23.21
CA GLU A 164 -2.08 1.51 23.45
C GLU A 164 -1.96 0.32 22.49
N ASN A 165 -1.70 0.60 21.21
CA ASN A 165 -1.57 -0.40 20.16
C ASN A 165 -0.13 -0.94 20.04
N ILE A 166 0.05 -1.94 19.16
CA ILE A 166 1.39 -2.47 18.84
C ILE A 166 2.22 -1.32 18.26
N SER A 167 3.40 -1.06 18.82
CA SER A 167 4.24 0.03 18.32
C SER A 167 4.74 -0.27 16.89
N PRO A 168 4.64 0.69 15.95
CA PRO A 168 4.99 0.50 14.54
C PRO A 168 6.51 0.59 14.29
N THR A 169 7.27 -0.24 14.98
CA THR A 169 8.71 -0.44 14.73
C THR A 169 8.95 -1.23 13.44
N TYR A 170 10.16 -1.20 12.89
CA TYR A 170 10.54 -1.99 11.71
C TYR A 170 10.12 -3.46 11.86
N GLU A 171 10.53 -4.10 12.96
CA GLU A 171 10.26 -5.52 13.22
C GLU A 171 8.76 -5.82 13.29
N ASN A 172 8.00 -5.04 14.05
CA ASN A 172 6.55 -5.23 14.18
C ASN A 172 5.79 -5.04 12.87
N ILE A 173 6.17 -4.07 12.03
CA ILE A 173 5.55 -3.89 10.71
C ILE A 173 5.81 -5.12 9.83
N MET A 174 7.07 -5.56 9.74
CA MET A 174 7.42 -6.73 8.94
C MET A 174 6.74 -8.01 9.45
N ASN A 175 6.63 -8.18 10.77
CA ASN A 175 5.92 -9.31 11.37
C ASN A 175 4.41 -9.25 11.13
N ALA A 176 3.80 -8.07 11.10
CA ALA A 176 2.38 -7.93 10.77
C ALA A 176 2.10 -8.34 9.31
N TYR A 177 2.97 -7.96 8.37
CA TYR A 177 2.88 -8.41 6.98
C TYR A 177 3.09 -9.92 6.84
N LYS A 178 4.10 -10.49 7.51
CA LYS A 178 4.33 -11.95 7.52
C LYS A 178 3.10 -12.69 8.05
N LYS A 179 2.55 -12.26 9.17
CA LYS A 179 1.34 -12.85 9.77
C LYS A 179 0.17 -12.80 8.78
N LEU A 180 -0.05 -11.68 8.10
CA LEU A 180 -1.11 -11.55 7.09
C LEU A 180 -0.95 -12.58 5.97
N VAL A 181 0.27 -12.73 5.43
CA VAL A 181 0.58 -13.71 4.38
C VAL A 181 0.41 -15.15 4.86
N GLU A 182 0.86 -15.47 6.08
CA GLU A 182 0.76 -16.81 6.65
C GLU A 182 -0.69 -17.24 6.87
N GLU A 183 -1.55 -16.32 7.31
CA GLU A 183 -2.96 -16.57 7.60
C GLU A 183 -3.89 -16.46 6.39
N ALA A 184 -3.48 -15.75 5.34
CA ALA A 184 -4.31 -15.56 4.15
C ALA A 184 -4.47 -16.87 3.35
N GLU A 185 -5.71 -17.17 2.99
CA GLU A 185 -6.09 -18.34 2.17
C GLU A 185 -6.79 -17.92 0.87
N PRO A 186 -6.78 -18.77 -0.19
CA PRO A 186 -7.53 -18.48 -1.41
C PRO A 186 -9.00 -18.18 -1.12
N GLY A 187 -9.51 -17.06 -1.64
CA GLY A 187 -10.84 -16.54 -1.36
C GLY A 187 -10.87 -15.42 -0.31
N ASP A 188 -9.77 -15.18 0.43
CA ASP A 188 -9.64 -14.08 1.38
C ASP A 188 -9.53 -12.72 0.68
N ALA A 189 -10.05 -11.69 1.35
CA ALA A 189 -9.89 -10.28 1.00
C ALA A 189 -9.02 -9.60 2.06
N CYS A 190 -7.77 -9.36 1.72
CA CYS A 190 -6.79 -8.69 2.55
C CYS A 190 -6.79 -7.18 2.27
N PHE A 191 -6.58 -6.39 3.33
CA PHE A 191 -6.49 -4.95 3.25
C PHE A 191 -5.27 -4.44 4.01
N CYS A 192 -4.49 -3.53 3.42
CA CYS A 192 -3.40 -2.85 4.09
C CYS A 192 -3.59 -1.34 4.01
N HIS A 193 -3.34 -0.64 5.12
CA HIS A 193 -3.32 0.81 5.13
C HIS A 193 -2.09 1.30 5.88
N TYR A 194 -1.40 2.24 5.27
CA TYR A 194 -0.27 2.93 5.88
C TYR A 194 -0.51 4.44 5.80
N SER A 195 -0.41 5.12 6.94
CA SER A 195 -0.29 6.58 7.02
C SER A 195 0.91 6.95 7.89
N GLY A 196 1.84 7.72 7.33
CA GLY A 196 3.10 8.06 7.97
C GLY A 196 4.06 8.73 7.00
N HIS A 197 5.35 8.85 7.38
CA HIS A 197 6.37 9.33 6.45
C HIS A 197 6.73 8.27 5.42
N GLY A 198 6.99 8.74 4.20
CA GLY A 198 7.72 8.01 3.18
C GLY A 198 9.08 8.67 2.97
N GLY A 199 10.08 7.89 2.64
CA GLY A 199 11.45 8.35 2.42
C GLY A 199 12.04 7.78 1.13
N LYS A 200 13.20 8.31 0.75
CA LYS A 200 14.03 7.78 -0.33
C LYS A 200 15.40 7.39 0.23
N ILE A 201 15.83 6.16 0.01
CA ILE A 201 17.19 5.70 0.31
C ILE A 201 17.90 5.45 -1.01
N ARG A 202 19.22 5.65 -1.06
CA ARG A 202 19.99 5.34 -2.27
C ARG A 202 19.83 3.85 -2.60
N ASP A 203 19.44 3.59 -3.84
CA ASP A 203 19.31 2.24 -4.38
C ASP A 203 20.69 1.58 -4.43
N ASP A 204 20.74 0.36 -3.91
CA ASP A 204 21.95 -0.47 -3.82
C ASP A 204 21.97 -1.61 -4.87
N ASP A 205 20.85 -1.88 -5.56
CA ASP A 205 20.70 -2.98 -6.52
C ASP A 205 20.39 -2.56 -7.98
N GLY A 206 19.98 -1.30 -8.20
CA GLY A 206 19.95 -0.64 -9.50
C GLY A 206 18.66 -0.82 -10.28
N ASP A 207 17.55 -1.18 -9.63
CA ASP A 207 16.23 -1.32 -10.27
C ASP A 207 15.45 0.00 -10.40
N GLU A 208 15.82 1.00 -9.59
CA GLU A 208 15.26 2.35 -9.63
C GLU A 208 16.05 3.25 -10.60
N LYS A 209 15.40 3.77 -11.65
CA LYS A 209 16.07 4.64 -12.66
C LYS A 209 16.56 5.97 -12.09
N ASP A 210 15.98 6.46 -11.00
CA ASP A 210 16.42 7.68 -10.32
C ASP A 210 17.56 7.42 -9.30
N GLY A 211 17.82 6.14 -9.01
CA GLY A 211 18.84 5.66 -8.08
C GLY A 211 18.43 5.73 -6.61
N TYR A 212 17.12 5.75 -6.29
CA TYR A 212 16.60 5.78 -4.92
C TYR A 212 15.35 4.92 -4.69
N ASP A 213 15.45 3.89 -3.85
CA ASP A 213 14.32 3.12 -3.35
C ASP A 213 13.34 3.97 -2.55
N GLU A 214 12.05 3.71 -2.75
CA GLU A 214 10.99 4.26 -1.92
C GLU A 214 10.85 3.45 -0.63
N THR A 215 10.60 4.14 0.47
CA THR A 215 10.65 3.51 1.79
C THR A 215 9.51 3.95 2.70
N LEU A 216 9.10 3.06 3.60
CA LEU A 216 8.29 3.39 4.75
C LEU A 216 9.21 3.70 5.94
N VAL A 217 8.90 4.76 6.68
CA VAL A 217 9.72 5.19 7.83
C VAL A 217 9.10 4.64 9.12
N PRO A 218 9.63 3.55 9.72
CA PRO A 218 9.09 3.02 10.97
C PRO A 218 9.38 3.96 12.15
N LEU A 219 8.73 3.72 13.30
CA LEU A 219 8.90 4.54 14.50
C LEU A 219 10.36 4.61 14.99
N ASP A 220 11.10 3.52 14.82
CA ASP A 220 12.48 3.32 15.28
C ASP A 220 13.51 3.45 14.15
N TYR A 221 13.16 4.17 13.06
CA TYR A 221 14.01 4.33 11.88
C TYR A 221 15.44 4.81 12.19
N GLY A 222 15.63 5.60 13.25
CA GLY A 222 16.94 6.10 13.67
C GLY A 222 17.91 4.99 14.11
N SER A 223 17.39 3.85 14.58
CA SER A 223 18.17 2.68 14.98
C SER A 223 18.03 1.49 14.04
N ALA A 224 16.85 1.29 13.46
CA ALA A 224 16.54 0.12 12.63
C ALA A 224 16.66 0.38 11.12
N GLY A 225 16.73 1.66 10.70
CA GLY A 225 16.63 2.04 9.29
C GLY A 225 15.19 2.12 8.79
N GLN A 226 15.04 2.46 7.51
CA GLN A 226 13.72 2.51 6.84
C GLN A 226 13.42 1.15 6.20
N ILE A 227 12.13 0.87 5.97
CA ILE A 227 11.68 -0.35 5.29
C ILE A 227 11.65 -0.06 3.80
N ARG A 228 12.46 -0.77 3.00
CA ARG A 228 12.47 -0.64 1.54
C ARG A 228 11.25 -1.29 0.92
N ASP A 229 10.76 -0.74 -0.18
CA ASP A 229 9.77 -1.37 -1.08
C ASP A 229 10.10 -2.83 -1.38
N ASP A 230 11.37 -3.11 -1.65
CA ASP A 230 11.91 -4.42 -2.00
C ASP A 230 11.75 -5.45 -0.84
N ASP A 231 11.85 -4.99 0.42
CA ASP A 231 11.58 -5.80 1.61
C ASP A 231 10.08 -6.08 1.77
N ILE A 232 9.23 -5.09 1.47
CA ILE A 232 7.77 -5.21 1.51
C ILE A 232 7.32 -6.17 0.41
N TYR A 233 7.85 -6.03 -0.80
CA TYR A 233 7.55 -6.87 -1.94
C TYR A 233 7.83 -8.35 -1.66
N LYS A 234 9.03 -8.65 -1.12
CA LYS A 234 9.45 -10.01 -0.75
C LYS A 234 8.68 -10.58 0.44
N THR A 235 8.18 -9.73 1.34
CA THR A 235 7.49 -10.19 2.56
C THR A 235 5.98 -10.29 2.39
N LEU A 236 5.36 -9.37 1.65
CA LEU A 236 3.91 -9.21 1.55
C LEU A 236 3.36 -9.64 0.19
N VAL A 237 4.02 -9.29 -0.92
CA VAL A 237 3.45 -9.46 -2.27
C VAL A 237 3.78 -10.82 -2.86
N LEU A 238 5.06 -11.14 -2.99
CA LEU A 238 5.53 -12.38 -3.61
C LEU A 238 5.04 -13.68 -2.93
N PRO A 239 5.10 -13.82 -1.59
CA PRO A 239 4.68 -15.05 -0.93
C PRO A 239 3.16 -15.20 -0.81
N MET A 240 2.37 -14.15 -1.12
CA MET A 240 0.92 -14.19 -1.00
C MET A 240 0.31 -15.21 -1.97
N LYS A 241 -0.55 -16.09 -1.43
CA LYS A 241 -1.10 -17.23 -2.17
C LYS A 241 -2.00 -16.80 -3.34
N LYS A 242 -1.98 -17.60 -4.40
CA LYS A 242 -2.92 -17.45 -5.51
C LYS A 242 -4.37 -17.55 -5.03
N GLY A 243 -5.21 -16.62 -5.48
CA GLY A 243 -6.62 -16.54 -5.10
C GLY A 243 -6.89 -15.65 -3.87
N VAL A 244 -5.85 -15.10 -3.25
CA VAL A 244 -5.98 -14.00 -2.29
C VAL A 244 -6.10 -12.68 -3.05
N ASN A 245 -6.96 -11.78 -2.57
CA ASN A 245 -7.07 -10.41 -3.06
C ASN A 245 -6.52 -9.46 -2.00
N LEU A 246 -5.51 -8.65 -2.32
CA LEU A 246 -4.94 -7.64 -1.44
C LEU A 246 -5.19 -6.25 -2.02
N THR A 247 -5.91 -5.40 -1.28
CA THR A 247 -5.97 -3.97 -1.57
C THR A 247 -5.16 -3.20 -0.55
N SER A 248 -4.24 -2.34 -1.01
CA SER A 248 -3.43 -1.49 -0.15
C SER A 248 -3.70 -0.02 -0.42
N VAL A 249 -3.77 0.79 0.64
CA VAL A 249 -3.85 2.25 0.55
C VAL A 249 -2.63 2.84 1.25
N MET A 250 -1.76 3.50 0.48
CA MET A 250 -0.53 4.09 0.98
C MET A 250 -0.64 5.61 1.00
N ASP A 251 -0.68 6.20 2.19
CA ASP A 251 -0.73 7.64 2.42
C ASP A 251 0.61 8.16 2.96
N CYS A 252 1.60 8.16 2.07
CA CYS A 252 2.91 8.70 2.34
C CYS A 252 3.52 9.31 1.07
N CYS A 253 4.49 10.20 1.27
CA CYS A 253 5.25 10.77 0.16
C CYS A 253 5.98 9.66 -0.59
N HIS A 254 6.03 9.78 -1.92
CA HIS A 254 6.76 8.87 -2.80
C HIS A 254 6.29 7.39 -2.78
N SER A 255 5.00 7.16 -2.55
CA SER A 255 4.42 5.81 -2.43
C SER A 255 3.97 5.16 -3.74
N GLY A 256 4.39 5.68 -4.90
CA GLY A 256 3.97 5.17 -6.21
C GLY A 256 4.46 3.75 -6.51
N THR A 257 5.60 3.36 -5.92
CA THR A 257 6.30 2.09 -6.18
C THR A 257 6.41 1.18 -4.96
N VAL A 258 5.91 1.55 -3.78
CA VAL A 258 6.12 0.81 -2.51
C VAL A 258 5.80 -0.70 -2.51
N LEU A 259 4.99 -1.19 -3.45
CA LEU A 259 4.68 -2.62 -3.61
C LEU A 259 5.24 -3.24 -4.91
N ASP A 260 6.10 -2.54 -5.66
CA ASP A 260 6.71 -2.96 -6.93
C ASP A 260 5.75 -3.67 -7.88
N LEU A 261 4.58 -3.05 -8.06
CA LEU A 261 3.54 -3.61 -8.91
C LEU A 261 3.74 -3.20 -10.38
N PRO A 262 3.63 -4.14 -11.34
CA PRO A 262 4.00 -3.95 -12.74
C PRO A 262 3.07 -3.02 -13.53
N PHE A 263 1.81 -2.90 -13.15
CA PHE A 263 0.83 -2.08 -13.87
C PHE A 263 0.50 -0.82 -13.09
N VAL A 264 0.24 0.27 -13.80
CA VAL A 264 -0.10 1.57 -13.21
C VAL A 264 -1.18 2.29 -14.02
N PHE A 265 -2.06 2.97 -13.29
CA PHE A 265 -2.97 3.98 -13.82
C PHE A 265 -2.78 5.29 -13.03
N VAL A 266 -2.56 6.40 -13.74
CA VAL A 266 -2.33 7.73 -13.16
C VAL A 266 -3.52 8.65 -13.46
N ALA A 267 -4.12 9.22 -12.42
CA ALA A 267 -5.30 10.08 -12.54
C ALA A 267 -4.98 11.55 -12.87
N ASP A 268 -4.11 11.76 -13.86
CA ASP A 268 -3.73 13.10 -14.37
C ASP A 268 -4.46 13.48 -15.67
N GLY A 269 -5.27 12.55 -16.21
CA GLY A 269 -5.98 12.70 -17.48
C GLY A 269 -5.16 12.31 -18.71
N SER A 270 -3.93 11.80 -18.54
CA SER A 270 -3.07 11.33 -19.64
C SER A 270 -3.38 9.90 -20.08
N GLN A 271 -4.08 9.12 -19.26
CA GLN A 271 -4.35 7.70 -19.48
C GLN A 271 -5.85 7.40 -19.55
N GLU A 272 -6.25 6.55 -20.50
CA GLU A 272 -7.61 5.99 -20.60
C GLU A 272 -7.69 4.53 -20.14
N GLU A 273 -6.54 3.89 -19.98
CA GLU A 273 -6.36 2.49 -19.60
C GLU A 273 -5.12 2.33 -18.71
N MET A 274 -5.03 1.20 -18.02
CA MET A 274 -3.87 0.85 -17.21
C MET A 274 -2.70 0.43 -18.11
N THR A 275 -1.50 0.91 -17.83
CA THR A 275 -0.29 0.60 -18.62
C THR A 275 0.75 -0.13 -17.79
N ILE A 276 1.71 -0.80 -18.44
CA ILE A 276 2.88 -1.36 -17.75
C ILE A 276 3.78 -0.20 -17.35
N LYS A 277 4.29 -0.22 -16.11
CA LYS A 277 5.28 0.74 -15.62
C LYS A 277 6.52 0.72 -16.54
N PRO A 278 6.91 1.85 -17.17
CA PRO A 278 8.02 1.89 -18.14
C PRO A 278 9.40 1.49 -17.58
N ASP A 279 9.52 1.46 -16.26
CA ASP A 279 10.67 1.14 -15.45
C ASP A 279 10.57 -0.22 -14.75
N PHE A 280 9.50 -0.97 -14.96
CA PHE A 280 9.37 -2.29 -14.34
C PHE A 280 10.42 -3.28 -14.85
N ASP A 281 11.30 -3.75 -13.95
CA ASP A 281 12.32 -4.74 -14.28
C ASP A 281 11.74 -6.17 -14.26
N MET A 282 11.26 -6.60 -15.44
CA MET A 282 10.80 -7.97 -15.66
C MET A 282 11.89 -9.03 -15.41
N GLN A 283 13.18 -8.71 -15.62
CA GLN A 283 14.27 -9.66 -15.42
C GLN A 283 14.56 -9.86 -13.93
N LYS A 284 14.52 -8.77 -13.14
CA LYS A 284 14.62 -8.83 -11.67
C LYS A 284 13.49 -9.69 -11.10
N LEU A 285 12.25 -9.50 -11.56
CA LEU A 285 11.11 -10.31 -11.13
C LEU A 285 11.31 -11.82 -11.44
N GLU A 286 11.70 -12.15 -12.68
CA GLU A 286 11.97 -13.55 -13.07
C GLU A 286 13.08 -14.18 -12.21
N MET A 287 14.14 -13.42 -11.93
CA MET A 287 15.26 -13.87 -11.09
C MET A 287 14.80 -14.15 -9.65
N ILE A 288 14.09 -13.21 -9.01
CA ILE A 288 13.63 -13.35 -7.62
C ILE A 288 12.69 -14.55 -7.50
N VAL A 289 11.72 -14.68 -8.41
CA VAL A 289 10.77 -15.79 -8.37
C VAL A 289 11.47 -17.13 -8.63
N GLY A 290 12.44 -17.18 -9.54
CA GLY A 290 13.27 -18.36 -9.75
C GLY A 290 14.03 -18.77 -8.49
N LEU A 291 14.58 -17.81 -7.75
CA LEU A 291 15.26 -18.06 -6.47
C LEU A 291 14.29 -18.55 -5.39
N LEU A 292 13.11 -17.96 -5.28
CA LEU A 292 12.08 -18.39 -4.32
C LEU A 292 11.56 -19.80 -4.63
N GLN A 293 11.31 -20.12 -5.90
CA GLN A 293 10.92 -21.46 -6.33
C GLN A 293 12.02 -22.49 -6.03
N ALA A 294 13.29 -22.13 -6.23
CA ALA A 294 14.42 -22.98 -5.89
C ALA A 294 14.57 -23.17 -4.38
N ALA A 295 14.37 -22.12 -3.58
CA ALA A 295 14.42 -22.17 -2.12
C ALA A 295 13.30 -23.05 -1.53
N ALA A 296 12.10 -23.01 -2.10
CA ALA A 296 10.99 -23.89 -1.71
C ALA A 296 11.28 -25.38 -1.96
N GLN A 297 12.28 -25.70 -2.79
CA GLN A 297 12.68 -27.06 -3.11
C GLN A 297 13.95 -27.51 -2.36
N ASN A 298 14.74 -26.61 -1.77
CA ASN A 298 16.00 -26.95 -1.09
C ASN A 298 16.51 -25.85 -0.12
N GLU A 299 16.57 -26.17 1.18
CA GLU A 299 16.99 -25.29 2.28
C GLU A 299 18.47 -24.84 2.20
N ASP A 300 19.34 -25.62 1.56
CA ASP A 300 20.76 -25.25 1.35
C ASP A 300 20.93 -24.27 0.17
N VAL A 301 20.03 -24.34 -0.83
CA VAL A 301 19.99 -23.36 -1.94
C VAL A 301 19.48 -22.01 -1.44
N MET A 302 18.55 -22.00 -0.48
CA MET A 302 18.08 -20.79 0.20
C MET A 302 19.22 -20.01 0.87
N LYS A 303 20.09 -20.69 1.64
CA LYS A 303 21.27 -20.05 2.28
C LYS A 303 22.28 -19.51 1.27
N MET A 304 22.38 -20.13 0.10
CA MET A 304 23.27 -19.69 -0.97
C MET A 304 22.69 -18.50 -1.75
N ALA A 305 21.39 -18.53 -2.06
CA ALA A 305 20.65 -17.45 -2.72
C ALA A 305 20.62 -16.16 -1.88
N MET A 306 20.29 -16.29 -0.58
CA MET A 306 20.28 -15.14 0.35
C MET A 306 21.66 -14.46 0.44
N LYS A 307 22.74 -15.25 0.38
CA LYS A 307 24.12 -14.74 0.39
C LYS A 307 24.54 -14.05 -0.92
N MET A 308 23.89 -14.38 -2.04
CA MET A 308 24.16 -13.75 -3.35
C MET A 308 23.33 -12.48 -3.55
N CYS A 309 22.15 -12.38 -2.93
CA CYS A 309 21.27 -11.21 -2.99
C CYS A 309 21.49 -10.18 -1.86
N GLY A 310 22.55 -10.32 -1.05
CA GLY A 310 22.88 -9.33 -0.01
C GLY A 310 22.01 -9.36 1.25
N CYS A 311 21.05 -10.29 1.38
CA CYS A 311 20.25 -10.45 2.59
C CYS A 311 21.04 -11.21 3.67
N ASN A 312 21.21 -10.60 4.86
CA ASN A 312 21.80 -11.28 6.01
C ASN A 312 20.84 -12.32 6.60
N ILE A 313 21.38 -13.50 6.91
CA ILE A 313 20.68 -14.60 7.59
C ILE A 313 20.49 -14.23 9.07
N LEU A 314 19.24 -14.29 9.57
CA LEU A 314 18.94 -14.49 11.01
C LEU A 314 18.76 -15.99 11.28
#